data_AF-A0A8S3BTH8-F1
#
_entry.id   AF-A0A8S3BTH8-F1
#
_cell.length_a   1.000
_cell.length_b   1.000
_cell.length_c   1.000
_cell.angle_alpha   90.00
_cell.angle_beta   90.00
_cell.angle_gamma   90.00
#
_symmetry.space_group_name_H-M   'P 1'
#
loop_
_entity.id
_entity.type
_entity.pdbx_description
1 polymer ?
#
loop_
_entity_poly.entity_id
_entity_poly.type
_entity_poly.pdbx_seq_one_letter_code
_entity_poly.pdbx_strand_id
1 'polypeptide(L)'
;PLNITQSLTEQNVLLGQNGTLQITCDAFPVPKVTWFFNDTELKTSPKHKVEVKQNVFSLTVNKCDHPDTGIYRVLVDNGIDHTEQTAKFNVGVKPKVEAPKPANDQTCTIGQDTQISWKFSGIEKPHITWSFNGQPLEANERFQITETEDGTTTLSINKAELTDKGVYTAKATNAVGEAEAKTTLNIAGIKPTLTNDLDATLQATKGESMTIKLSAIGTPRPDIIWMRGNDDLVPSDRIQVHAPIEDGDDTYTITILNVQPEDQGDYSAKVTNVGGTLKTKKCKVTVTKSPEFVNKPTTQEVKQSETAVFEAKVDGYPIPKVIWLLNGKPLTPKDGAQVEMNAPTGDAKLTIPKVDLQQHAGSVTCRLENVHGNQEETVHLNVLAAPLITTQLPKQEET
;
A
#
# COMPACT_ATOMS: atom_id res chain seq x y z
N PRO A 1 -6.95 67.34 40.83
CA PRO A 1 -7.33 65.95 41.19
C PRO A 1 -6.29 65.00 40.60
N LEU A 2 -6.03 63.88 41.25
CA LEU A 2 -5.17 62.83 40.69
C LEU A 2 -5.83 62.21 39.45
N ASN A 3 -5.10 62.14 38.34
CA ASN A 3 -5.52 61.44 37.13
C ASN A 3 -4.47 60.40 36.72
N ILE A 4 -4.72 59.12 37.01
CA ILE A 4 -3.84 58.03 36.59
C ILE A 4 -4.13 57.70 35.12
N THR A 5 -3.21 58.06 34.24
CA THR A 5 -3.31 57.82 32.78
C THR A 5 -2.65 56.51 32.36
N GLN A 6 -1.75 55.96 33.18
CA GLN A 6 -1.23 54.60 33.06
C GLN A 6 -1.21 53.94 34.44
N SER A 7 -2.03 52.91 34.59
CA SER A 7 -2.07 52.11 35.82
C SER A 7 -0.90 51.15 35.93
N LEU A 8 -0.61 50.76 37.15
CA LEU A 8 0.36 49.75 37.50
C LEU A 8 -0.11 48.38 36.98
N THR A 9 0.76 47.65 36.30
CA THR A 9 0.47 46.32 35.76
C THR A 9 1.43 45.30 36.33
N GLU A 10 1.02 44.03 36.33
CA GLU A 10 1.87 42.89 36.65
C GLU A 10 3.15 42.89 35.79
N GLN A 11 4.27 42.50 36.40
CA GLN A 11 5.57 42.41 35.75
C GLN A 11 6.19 41.03 35.98
N ASN A 12 6.62 40.39 34.89
CA ASN A 12 7.33 39.12 34.90
C ASN A 12 8.75 39.34 34.42
N VAL A 13 9.73 39.04 35.26
CA VAL A 13 11.13 39.41 35.05
C VAL A 13 11.99 38.16 35.13
N LEU A 14 12.99 38.09 34.24
CA LEU A 14 13.97 37.02 34.26
C LEU A 14 14.93 37.19 35.43
N LEU A 15 15.25 36.09 36.09
CA LEU A 15 16.28 36.03 37.13
C LEU A 15 17.58 36.73 36.64
N GLY A 16 18.07 37.67 37.45
CA GLY A 16 19.27 38.46 37.19
C GLY A 16 19.09 39.69 36.30
N GLN A 17 17.94 39.87 35.65
CA GLN A 17 17.61 41.07 34.85
C GLN A 17 17.02 42.18 35.73
N ASN A 18 16.94 43.39 35.19
CA ASN A 18 16.24 44.49 35.87
C ASN A 18 14.75 44.48 35.48
N GLY A 19 13.86 44.69 36.45
CA GLY A 19 12.43 44.88 36.22
C GLY A 19 11.98 46.28 36.59
N THR A 20 11.03 46.86 35.86
CA THR A 20 10.52 48.21 36.15
C THR A 20 9.01 48.21 36.28
N LEU A 21 8.54 48.69 37.42
CA LEU A 21 7.16 49.04 37.69
C LEU A 21 6.97 50.52 37.40
N GLN A 22 5.86 50.91 36.78
CA GLN A 22 5.61 52.31 36.44
C GLN A 22 4.14 52.66 36.51
N ILE A 23 3.87 53.91 36.87
CA ILE A 23 2.58 54.58 36.71
C ILE A 23 2.78 55.93 36.03
N THR A 24 1.76 56.39 35.32
CA THR A 24 1.71 57.76 34.79
C THR A 24 0.55 58.49 35.44
N CYS A 25 0.85 59.63 36.06
CA CYS A 25 -0.13 60.41 36.83
C CYS A 25 0.00 61.89 36.51
N ASP A 26 -1.10 62.48 36.03
CA ASP A 26 -1.24 63.92 35.85
C ASP A 26 -1.99 64.50 37.06
N ALA A 27 -1.34 65.41 37.80
CA ALA A 27 -1.98 66.09 38.92
C ALA A 27 -1.35 67.46 39.20
N PHE A 28 -2.19 68.36 39.74
CA PHE A 28 -1.76 69.64 40.32
C PHE A 28 -2.43 69.80 41.69
N PRO A 29 -1.66 69.99 42.79
CA PRO A 29 -0.19 70.02 42.88
C PRO A 29 0.49 68.70 42.45
N VAL A 30 1.80 68.74 42.18
CA VAL A 30 2.59 67.55 41.80
C VAL A 30 2.50 66.51 42.91
N PRO A 31 2.15 65.25 42.61
CA PRO A 31 1.92 64.25 43.63
C PRO A 31 3.24 63.72 44.20
N LYS A 32 3.24 63.43 45.49
CA LYS A 32 4.24 62.58 46.14
C LYS A 32 3.90 61.12 45.84
N VAL A 33 4.87 60.38 45.31
CA VAL A 33 4.74 58.95 45.03
C VAL A 33 5.64 58.15 45.95
N THR A 34 5.05 57.20 46.67
CA THR A 34 5.72 56.32 47.63
C THR A 34 5.51 54.87 47.21
N TRP A 35 6.61 54.12 47.05
CA TRP A 35 6.57 52.70 46.72
C TRP A 35 6.72 51.84 47.97
N PHE A 36 6.03 50.71 48.00
CA PHE A 36 6.10 49.73 49.08
C PHE A 36 6.29 48.32 48.51
N PHE A 37 7.03 47.48 49.23
CA PHE A 37 7.12 46.04 49.02
C PHE A 37 6.85 45.34 50.35
N ASN A 38 5.85 44.46 50.38
CA ASN A 38 5.39 43.78 51.61
C ASN A 38 5.25 44.76 52.79
N ASP A 39 4.55 45.88 52.56
CA ASP A 39 4.28 46.98 53.51
C ASP A 39 5.50 47.76 54.02
N THR A 40 6.69 47.47 53.50
CA THR A 40 7.90 48.27 53.77
C THR A 40 8.07 49.34 52.70
N GLU A 41 8.18 50.61 53.12
CA GLU A 41 8.48 51.72 52.21
C GLU A 41 9.85 51.53 51.55
N LEU A 42 9.87 51.54 50.22
CA LEU A 42 11.07 51.43 49.42
C LEU A 42 11.70 52.79 49.18
N LYS A 43 12.98 52.89 49.51
CA LYS A 43 13.83 54.05 49.20
C LYS A 43 14.86 53.70 48.14
N THR A 44 15.34 54.72 47.44
CA THR A 44 16.42 54.56 46.46
C THR A 44 17.65 53.93 47.11
N SER A 45 18.14 52.84 46.50
CA SER A 45 19.23 51.98 46.95
C SER A 45 19.90 51.33 45.73
N PRO A 46 21.02 50.60 45.88
CA PRO A 46 21.57 49.82 44.77
C PRO A 46 20.58 48.79 44.19
N LYS A 47 19.68 48.25 45.03
CA LYS A 47 18.66 47.27 44.63
C LYS A 47 17.43 47.93 44.00
N HIS A 48 16.94 49.03 44.58
CA HIS A 48 15.72 49.71 44.16
C HIS A 48 16.04 51.12 43.66
N LYS A 49 15.72 51.43 42.42
CA LYS A 49 15.90 52.78 41.85
C LYS A 49 14.54 53.41 41.61
N VAL A 50 14.20 54.44 42.38
CA VAL A 50 12.97 55.23 42.19
C VAL A 50 13.32 56.45 41.33
N GLU A 51 12.60 56.62 40.23
CA GLU A 51 12.81 57.72 39.28
C GLU A 51 11.48 58.41 38.94
N VAL A 52 11.57 59.71 38.71
CA VAL A 52 10.45 60.52 38.22
C VAL A 52 10.91 61.24 36.96
N LYS A 53 10.20 61.04 35.86
CA LYS A 53 10.41 61.75 34.59
C LYS A 53 9.09 62.38 34.16
N GLN A 54 8.98 63.69 34.34
CA GLN A 54 7.73 64.44 34.12
C GLN A 54 6.57 63.87 34.95
N ASN A 55 5.58 63.25 34.32
CA ASN A 55 4.41 62.64 34.94
C ASN A 55 4.53 61.10 35.09
N VAL A 56 5.68 60.52 34.73
CA VAL A 56 5.96 59.08 34.85
C VAL A 56 6.78 58.81 36.12
N PHE A 57 6.26 57.92 36.96
CA PHE A 57 6.89 57.50 38.21
C PHE A 57 7.24 56.03 38.10
N SER A 58 8.52 55.71 38.28
CA SER A 58 9.05 54.37 38.04
C SER A 58 9.82 53.84 39.25
N LEU A 59 9.68 52.55 39.52
CA LEU A 59 10.51 51.77 40.43
C LEU A 59 11.20 50.67 39.62
N THR A 60 12.52 50.76 39.49
CA THR A 60 13.35 49.69 38.91
C THR A 60 13.96 48.85 40.01
N VAL A 61 13.71 47.55 39.97
CA VAL A 61 14.40 46.54 40.79
C VAL A 61 15.58 46.01 39.98
N ASN A 62 16.80 46.24 40.46
CA ASN A 62 18.03 45.86 39.78
C ASN A 62 18.42 44.41 40.09
N LYS A 63 18.85 43.66 39.07
CA LYS A 63 19.32 42.27 39.20
C LYS A 63 18.34 41.44 40.03
N CYS A 64 17.14 41.26 39.51
CA CYS A 64 16.04 40.61 40.18
C CYS A 64 16.39 39.19 40.64
N ASP A 65 16.05 38.84 41.87
CA ASP A 65 16.20 37.52 42.46
C ASP A 65 14.85 37.04 43.06
N HIS A 66 14.80 35.81 43.54
CA HIS A 66 13.55 35.23 44.08
C HIS A 66 12.91 36.06 45.21
N PRO A 67 13.66 36.55 46.20
CA PRO A 67 13.14 37.43 47.25
C PRO A 67 12.44 38.70 46.78
N ASP A 68 12.71 39.19 45.56
CA ASP A 68 12.03 40.36 45.00
C ASP A 68 10.60 40.06 44.54
N THR A 69 10.20 38.79 44.51
CA THR A 69 8.86 38.38 44.09
C THR A 69 7.84 38.74 45.15
N GLY A 70 6.75 39.37 44.74
CA GLY A 70 5.66 39.72 45.64
C GLY A 70 4.76 40.83 45.10
N ILE A 71 4.02 41.46 46.02
CA ILE A 71 3.10 42.54 45.69
C ILE A 71 3.80 43.87 45.98
N TYR A 72 3.95 44.67 44.94
CA TYR A 72 4.41 46.05 45.04
C TYR A 72 3.19 46.96 45.06
N ARG A 73 3.23 47.96 45.94
CA ARG A 73 2.18 48.95 46.10
C ARG A 73 2.74 50.34 45.87
N VAL A 74 2.03 51.16 45.11
CA VAL A 74 2.34 52.56 44.89
C VAL A 74 1.25 53.41 45.48
N LEU A 75 1.61 54.35 46.36
CA LEU A 75 0.74 55.36 46.93
C LEU A 75 1.05 56.70 46.27
N VAL A 76 0.03 57.33 45.70
CA VAL A 76 0.10 58.63 45.03
C VAL A 76 -0.74 59.61 45.84
N ASP A 77 -0.15 60.70 46.30
CA ASP A 77 -0.81 61.68 47.18
C ASP A 77 -0.40 63.10 46.76
N ASN A 78 -1.36 63.97 46.42
CA ASN A 78 -1.09 65.38 46.07
C ASN A 78 -1.49 66.38 47.18
N GLY A 79 -1.87 65.91 48.38
CA GLY A 79 -2.34 66.71 49.50
C GLY A 79 -3.81 67.13 49.43
N ILE A 80 -4.53 66.82 48.35
CA ILE A 80 -5.98 67.03 48.16
C ILE A 80 -6.69 65.68 48.11
N ASP A 81 -6.18 64.77 47.29
CA ASP A 81 -6.65 63.40 47.12
C ASP A 81 -5.46 62.44 47.05
N HIS A 82 -5.72 61.17 47.38
CA HIS A 82 -4.75 60.07 47.31
C HIS A 82 -5.34 58.85 46.63
N THR A 83 -4.49 58.05 45.99
CA THR A 83 -4.86 56.75 45.44
C THR A 83 -3.71 55.77 45.60
N GLU A 84 -4.03 54.48 45.67
CA GLU A 84 -3.03 53.43 45.67
C GLU A 84 -3.34 52.36 44.63
N GLN A 85 -2.28 51.77 44.08
CA GLN A 85 -2.37 50.65 43.15
C GLN A 85 -1.38 49.57 43.56
N THR A 86 -1.74 48.32 43.31
CA THR A 86 -0.89 47.16 43.56
C THR A 86 -0.66 46.38 42.28
N ALA A 87 0.52 45.77 42.16
CA ALA A 87 0.81 44.82 41.10
C ALA A 87 1.71 43.70 41.61
N LYS A 88 1.53 42.52 41.02
CA LYS A 88 2.45 41.40 41.20
C LYS A 88 3.73 41.64 40.42
N PHE A 89 4.85 41.30 41.03
CA PHE A 89 6.15 41.30 40.41
C PHE A 89 6.71 39.90 40.59
N ASN A 90 6.85 39.14 39.50
CA ASN A 90 7.29 37.75 39.54
C ASN A 90 8.69 37.66 38.93
N VAL A 91 9.60 36.98 39.63
CA VAL A 91 10.94 36.70 39.12
C VAL A 91 11.07 35.23 38.78
N GLY A 92 11.11 34.93 37.49
CA GLY A 92 11.08 33.56 36.96
C GLY A 92 12.36 33.15 36.25
N VAL A 93 12.43 31.87 35.91
CA VAL A 93 13.43 31.30 34.99
C VAL A 93 12.68 30.72 33.81
N LYS A 94 13.09 31.04 32.58
CA LYS A 94 12.45 30.52 31.36
C LYS A 94 12.43 29.01 31.39
N PRO A 95 11.42 28.39 30.75
CA PRO A 95 11.44 26.97 30.53
C PRO A 95 12.71 26.57 29.77
N LYS A 96 13.25 25.40 30.07
CA LYS A 96 14.43 24.86 29.39
C LYS A 96 14.28 23.36 29.21
N VAL A 97 14.67 22.87 28.04
CA VAL A 97 14.77 21.42 27.77
C VAL A 97 15.98 20.86 28.51
N GLU A 98 15.73 19.92 29.42
CA GLU A 98 16.76 19.25 30.21
C GLU A 98 17.35 18.03 29.48
N ALA A 99 18.54 17.62 29.91
CA ALA A 99 19.19 16.39 29.43
C ALA A 99 18.77 15.18 30.30
N PRO A 100 18.75 13.96 29.73
CA PRO A 100 19.08 13.61 28.35
C PRO A 100 17.95 13.99 27.37
N LYS A 101 18.35 14.46 26.20
CA LYS A 101 17.41 14.71 25.10
C LYS A 101 17.15 13.39 24.37
N PRO A 102 15.89 12.96 24.17
CA PRO A 102 15.54 11.93 23.21
C PRO A 102 16.23 12.12 21.86
N ALA A 103 16.32 11.02 21.10
CA ALA A 103 16.72 11.10 19.73
C ALA A 103 15.79 12.06 18.95
N ASN A 104 16.36 12.87 18.07
CA ASN A 104 15.59 13.74 17.19
C ASN A 104 14.66 12.93 16.27
N ASP A 105 15.04 11.69 15.98
CA ASP A 105 14.27 10.74 15.18
C ASP A 105 14.06 9.45 15.99
N GLN A 106 12.81 8.99 16.02
CA GLN A 106 12.41 7.73 16.64
C GLN A 106 11.68 6.88 15.61
N THR A 107 11.87 5.57 15.64
CA THR A 107 11.15 4.63 14.78
C THR A 107 10.33 3.68 15.63
N CYS A 108 9.07 3.50 15.27
CA CYS A 108 8.18 2.49 15.82
C CYS A 108 7.65 1.60 14.69
N THR A 109 7.41 0.32 14.96
CA THR A 109 6.74 -0.56 14.00
C THR A 109 5.23 -0.39 14.13
N ILE A 110 4.52 -0.37 13.01
CA ILE A 110 3.06 -0.29 13.00
C ILE A 110 2.42 -1.33 13.92
N GLY A 111 1.38 -0.93 14.66
CA GLY A 111 0.65 -1.74 15.63
C GLY A 111 1.33 -1.88 17.00
N GLN A 112 2.58 -1.43 17.17
CA GLN A 112 3.26 -1.41 18.47
C GLN A 112 2.99 -0.09 19.21
N ASP A 113 3.16 -0.12 20.53
CA ASP A 113 3.08 1.08 21.35
C ASP A 113 4.43 1.82 21.34
N THR A 114 4.39 3.14 21.44
CA THR A 114 5.60 3.95 21.53
C THR A 114 5.39 5.19 22.40
N GLN A 115 6.50 5.79 22.85
CA GLN A 115 6.48 6.90 23.79
C GLN A 115 7.47 7.97 23.37
N ILE A 116 7.10 9.24 23.52
CA ILE A 116 7.98 10.40 23.35
C ILE A 116 7.98 11.15 24.67
N SER A 117 9.14 11.28 25.31
CA SER A 117 9.26 11.87 26.65
C SER A 117 10.27 13.01 26.68
N TRP A 118 9.86 14.17 27.18
CA TRP A 118 10.71 15.35 27.30
C TRP A 118 10.65 15.90 28.71
N LYS A 119 11.80 16.31 29.25
CA LYS A 119 11.88 16.96 30.56
C LYS A 119 12.13 18.45 30.40
N PHE A 120 11.29 19.23 31.06
CA PHE A 120 11.41 20.69 31.11
C PHE A 120 11.69 21.14 32.55
N SER A 121 12.61 22.09 32.69
CA SER A 121 12.79 22.87 33.91
C SER A 121 12.25 24.28 33.69
N GLY A 122 12.10 25.05 34.76
CA GLY A 122 11.63 26.44 34.75
C GLY A 122 11.23 26.85 36.16
N ILE A 123 11.20 28.16 36.45
CA ILE A 123 10.65 28.66 37.72
C ILE A 123 9.40 29.49 37.44
N GLU A 124 8.39 29.26 38.28
CA GLU A 124 7.02 28.92 37.89
C GLU A 124 6.95 27.65 37.06
N LYS A 125 6.21 26.65 37.56
CA LYS A 125 6.00 25.36 36.89
C LYS A 125 5.46 25.63 35.48
N PRO A 126 6.20 25.29 34.41
CA PRO A 126 5.75 25.57 33.05
C PRO A 126 4.49 24.78 32.70
N HIS A 127 3.58 25.41 31.96
CA HIS A 127 2.46 24.72 31.32
C HIS A 127 2.94 24.08 30.01
N ILE A 128 2.66 22.77 29.85
CA ILE A 128 3.12 21.99 28.69
C ILE A 128 1.96 21.75 27.73
N THR A 129 2.21 21.98 26.44
CA THR A 129 1.30 21.66 25.34
C THR A 129 1.98 20.76 24.33
N TRP A 130 1.22 19.84 23.73
CA TRP A 130 1.68 18.97 22.66
C TRP A 130 1.06 19.38 21.33
N SER A 131 1.82 19.19 20.25
CA SER A 131 1.33 19.36 18.88
C SER A 131 1.90 18.29 17.96
N PHE A 132 1.12 17.89 16.97
CA PHE A 132 1.50 16.97 15.90
C PHE A 132 1.46 17.72 14.57
N ASN A 133 2.60 17.77 13.87
CA ASN A 133 2.79 18.53 12.63
C ASN A 133 2.32 20.00 12.74
N GLY A 134 2.53 20.61 13.92
CA GLY A 134 2.16 22.00 14.21
C GLY A 134 0.70 22.21 14.61
N GLN A 135 -0.15 21.17 14.59
CA GLN A 135 -1.52 21.25 15.08
C GLN A 135 -1.62 20.80 16.54
N PRO A 136 -2.44 21.44 17.40
CA PRO A 136 -2.64 21.00 18.77
C PRO A 136 -3.01 19.52 18.85
N LEU A 137 -2.35 18.78 19.74
CA LEU A 137 -2.60 17.37 19.99
C LEU A 137 -3.31 17.22 21.34
N GLU A 138 -4.54 16.71 21.30
CA GLU A 138 -5.32 16.42 22.50
C GLU A 138 -5.18 14.95 22.90
N ALA A 139 -5.22 14.69 24.21
CA ALA A 139 -5.19 13.34 24.72
C ALA A 139 -6.52 12.61 24.44
N ASN A 140 -6.43 11.32 24.14
CA ASN A 140 -7.55 10.41 23.94
C ASN A 140 -7.13 8.97 24.33
N GLU A 141 -7.96 7.96 24.03
CA GLU A 141 -7.67 6.57 24.38
C GLU A 141 -6.33 6.07 23.80
N ARG A 142 -5.97 6.55 22.61
CA ARG A 142 -4.77 6.14 21.87
C ARG A 142 -3.56 7.03 22.16
N PHE A 143 -3.77 8.34 22.25
CA PHE A 143 -2.74 9.33 22.57
C PHE A 143 -2.89 9.74 24.02
N GLN A 144 -2.05 9.21 24.91
CA GLN A 144 -2.10 9.55 26.34
C GLN A 144 -0.94 10.47 26.70
N ILE A 145 -1.24 11.57 27.38
CA ILE A 145 -0.23 12.53 27.84
C ILE A 145 -0.17 12.45 29.36
N THR A 146 1.03 12.26 29.90
CA THR A 146 1.31 12.28 31.33
C THR A 146 2.34 13.35 31.64
N GLU A 147 2.25 13.91 32.84
CA GLU A 147 3.21 14.88 33.35
C GLU A 147 3.54 14.54 34.80
N THR A 148 4.83 14.47 35.11
CA THR A 148 5.35 14.18 36.46
C THR A 148 5.73 15.47 37.20
N GLU A 149 5.84 15.38 38.52
CA GLU A 149 6.24 16.53 39.36
C GLU A 149 7.62 17.09 39.01
N ASP A 150 8.51 16.24 38.49
CA ASP A 150 9.87 16.63 38.11
C ASP A 150 9.96 17.35 36.74
N GLY A 151 8.81 17.64 36.11
CA GLY A 151 8.73 18.35 34.84
C GLY A 151 8.88 17.47 33.60
N THR A 152 8.80 16.15 33.74
CA THR A 152 8.80 15.22 32.61
C THR A 152 7.39 15.10 32.03
N THR A 153 7.24 15.35 30.74
CA THR A 153 6.02 15.08 29.98
C THR A 153 6.23 13.90 29.04
N THR A 154 5.29 12.97 28.99
CA THR A 154 5.36 11.80 28.11
C THR A 154 4.08 11.67 27.31
N LEU A 155 4.23 11.65 25.98
CA LEU A 155 3.19 11.26 25.04
C LEU A 155 3.34 9.78 24.72
N SER A 156 2.38 8.96 25.15
CA SER A 156 2.25 7.55 24.78
C SER A 156 1.28 7.42 23.61
N ILE A 157 1.72 6.72 22.57
CA ILE A 157 0.94 6.42 21.37
C ILE A 157 0.73 4.91 21.35
N ASN A 158 -0.50 4.49 21.62
CA ASN A 158 -0.88 3.08 21.62
C ASN A 158 -1.16 2.64 20.18
N LYS A 159 -0.75 1.42 19.81
CA LYS A 159 -0.99 0.81 18.49
C LYS A 159 -0.71 1.78 17.33
N ALA A 160 0.55 2.12 17.13
CA ALA A 160 0.95 3.12 16.14
C ALA A 160 0.43 2.78 14.73
N GLU A 161 -0.01 3.79 13.98
CA GLU A 161 -0.48 3.66 12.59
C GLU A 161 0.41 4.48 11.66
N LEU A 162 0.38 4.20 10.36
CA LEU A 162 1.20 4.95 9.38
C LEU A 162 0.93 6.47 9.39
N THR A 163 -0.29 6.86 9.77
CA THR A 163 -0.74 8.25 9.90
C THR A 163 -0.12 8.99 11.10
N ASP A 164 0.45 8.28 12.06
CA ASP A 164 1.17 8.89 13.20
C ASP A 164 2.58 9.37 12.82
N LYS A 165 3.04 9.03 11.61
CA LYS A 165 4.32 9.51 11.13
C LYS A 165 4.31 11.05 11.06
N GLY A 166 5.25 11.69 11.74
CA GLY A 166 5.38 13.15 11.70
C GLY A 166 6.19 13.72 12.85
N VAL A 167 6.10 15.03 13.02
CA VAL A 167 6.86 15.77 14.02
C VAL A 167 5.97 16.05 15.23
N TYR A 168 6.36 15.50 16.38
CA TYR A 168 5.73 15.77 17.66
C TYR A 168 6.53 16.84 18.40
N THR A 169 5.84 17.91 18.82
CA THR A 169 6.45 19.03 19.53
C THR A 169 5.82 19.18 20.91
N ALA A 170 6.64 19.14 21.95
CA ALA A 170 6.28 19.54 23.30
C ALA A 170 6.75 20.99 23.53
N LYS A 171 5.83 21.88 23.90
CA LYS A 171 6.11 23.29 24.18
C LYS A 171 5.78 23.60 25.63
N ALA A 172 6.79 24.01 26.38
CA ALA A 172 6.67 24.46 27.77
C ALA A 172 6.67 25.99 27.83
N THR A 173 5.68 26.57 28.52
CA THR A 173 5.50 28.04 28.62
C THR A 173 5.28 28.44 30.08
N ASN A 174 5.93 29.51 30.53
CA ASN A 174 5.63 30.18 31.79
C ASN A 174 5.60 31.71 31.60
N ALA A 175 5.37 32.46 32.67
CA ALA A 175 5.18 33.92 32.61
C ALA A 175 6.38 34.70 32.06
N VAL A 176 7.59 34.09 32.04
CA VAL A 176 8.83 34.74 31.61
C VAL A 176 9.41 34.17 30.30
N GLY A 177 8.78 33.17 29.69
CA GLY A 177 9.17 32.66 28.37
C GLY A 177 8.70 31.26 28.03
N GLU A 178 9.32 30.69 27.00
CA GLU A 178 8.97 29.39 26.44
C GLU A 178 10.20 28.60 25.99
N ALA A 179 10.05 27.28 25.92
CA ALA A 179 10.97 26.37 25.25
C ALA A 179 10.20 25.25 24.54
N GLU A 180 10.76 24.75 23.45
CA GLU A 180 10.19 23.63 22.70
C GLU A 180 11.21 22.50 22.50
N ALA A 181 10.70 21.28 22.44
CA ALA A 181 11.44 20.08 22.06
C ALA A 181 10.66 19.30 21.00
N LYS A 182 11.38 18.69 20.05
CA LYS A 182 10.80 18.06 18.85
C LYS A 182 11.38 16.67 18.64
N THR A 183 10.50 15.72 18.31
CA THR A 183 10.87 14.36 17.87
C THR A 183 10.11 14.05 16.59
N THR A 184 10.82 13.60 15.55
CA THR A 184 10.22 13.00 14.37
C THR A 184 9.96 11.53 14.64
N LEU A 185 8.70 11.11 14.61
CA LEU A 185 8.32 9.71 14.68
C LEU A 185 8.17 9.15 13.26
N ASN A 186 8.92 8.08 12.98
CA ASN A 186 8.77 7.26 11.79
C ASN A 186 8.02 5.97 12.15
N ILE A 187 7.05 5.59 11.33
CA ILE A 187 6.33 4.33 11.48
C ILE A 187 6.76 3.37 10.38
N ALA A 188 7.41 2.27 10.77
CA ALA A 188 7.85 1.22 9.87
C ALA A 188 6.74 0.18 9.66
N GLY A 189 6.49 -0.18 8.41
CA GLY A 189 5.62 -1.32 8.08
C GLY A 189 6.29 -2.66 8.43
N ILE A 190 5.47 -3.70 8.61
CA ILE A 190 5.94 -5.08 8.71
C ILE A 190 6.18 -5.59 7.30
N LYS A 191 7.45 -5.88 6.97
CA LYS A 191 7.88 -6.36 5.65
C LYS A 191 7.06 -7.59 5.21
N PRO A 192 6.79 -7.75 3.89
CA PRO A 192 6.05 -8.91 3.41
C PRO A 192 6.81 -10.21 3.69
N THR A 193 6.07 -11.29 3.92
CA THR A 193 6.59 -12.67 4.03
C THR A 193 5.67 -13.61 3.27
N LEU A 194 6.25 -14.52 2.47
CA LEU A 194 5.49 -15.57 1.80
C LEU A 194 5.17 -16.67 2.81
N THR A 195 3.88 -16.89 3.06
CA THR A 195 3.39 -18.04 3.83
C THR A 195 3.21 -19.26 2.92
N ASN A 196 2.94 -19.02 1.64
CA ASN A 196 2.99 -20.04 0.60
C ASN A 196 3.53 -19.42 -0.70
N ASP A 197 4.65 -19.94 -1.20
CA ASP A 197 5.27 -19.48 -2.45
C ASP A 197 4.71 -20.26 -3.67
N LEU A 198 4.98 -19.80 -4.88
CA LEU A 198 4.45 -20.38 -6.13
C LEU A 198 4.85 -21.85 -6.33
N ASP A 199 3.99 -22.67 -6.89
CA ASP A 199 4.38 -24.03 -7.30
C ASP A 199 5.52 -24.00 -8.33
N ALA A 200 6.42 -24.98 -8.31
CA ALA A 200 7.57 -25.01 -9.21
C ALA A 200 7.16 -25.17 -10.69
N THR A 201 6.07 -25.90 -10.93
CA THR A 201 5.53 -26.17 -12.26
C THR A 201 4.01 -26.17 -12.23
N LEU A 202 3.39 -25.71 -13.30
CA LEU A 202 1.94 -25.81 -13.52
C LEU A 202 1.68 -26.26 -14.95
N GLN A 203 0.93 -27.35 -15.10
CA GLN A 203 0.46 -27.79 -16.41
C GLN A 203 -0.94 -27.21 -16.63
N ALA A 204 -1.09 -26.40 -17.67
CA ALA A 204 -2.34 -25.81 -18.09
C ALA A 204 -2.89 -26.50 -19.35
N THR A 205 -4.21 -26.45 -19.52
CA THR A 205 -4.88 -27.01 -20.69
C THR A 205 -5.21 -25.89 -21.68
N LYS A 206 -4.85 -26.07 -22.96
CA LYS A 206 -5.20 -25.09 -24.02
C LYS A 206 -6.72 -24.90 -24.08
N GLY A 207 -7.18 -23.65 -24.11
CA GLY A 207 -8.59 -23.28 -24.18
C GLY A 207 -9.30 -23.19 -22.82
N GLU A 208 -8.73 -23.79 -21.77
CA GLU A 208 -9.25 -23.69 -20.40
C GLU A 208 -8.63 -22.49 -19.68
N SER A 209 -9.09 -22.24 -18.45
CA SER A 209 -8.50 -21.24 -17.57
C SER A 209 -7.45 -21.87 -16.66
N MET A 210 -6.37 -21.14 -16.38
CA MET A 210 -5.40 -21.52 -15.36
C MET A 210 -5.31 -20.48 -14.26
N THR A 211 -5.02 -20.91 -13.03
CA THR A 211 -4.83 -20.02 -11.88
C THR A 211 -3.49 -20.29 -11.22
N ILE A 212 -2.73 -19.22 -10.99
CA ILE A 212 -1.50 -19.23 -10.22
C ILE A 212 -1.80 -18.49 -8.91
N LYS A 213 -1.33 -19.05 -7.78
CA LYS A 213 -1.59 -18.48 -6.45
C LYS A 213 -0.34 -18.45 -5.59
N LEU A 214 -0.25 -17.45 -4.72
CA LEU A 214 0.68 -17.35 -3.60
C LEU A 214 -0.07 -16.90 -2.35
N SER A 215 0.52 -17.08 -1.18
CA SER A 215 0.03 -16.48 0.06
C SER A 215 1.11 -15.62 0.70
N ALA A 216 0.76 -14.40 1.09
CA ALA A 216 1.69 -13.42 1.64
C ALA A 216 1.07 -12.55 2.74
N ILE A 217 1.78 -12.44 3.86
CA ILE A 217 1.45 -11.54 4.96
C ILE A 217 2.34 -10.31 4.93
N GLY A 218 1.90 -9.23 5.57
CA GLY A 218 2.65 -7.99 5.76
C GLY A 218 1.70 -6.89 6.23
N THR A 219 2.25 -5.83 6.83
CA THR A 219 1.45 -4.70 7.31
C THR A 219 2.04 -3.37 6.81
N PRO A 220 1.35 -2.63 5.94
CA PRO A 220 0.07 -2.95 5.30
C PRO A 220 0.13 -4.21 4.43
N ARG A 221 -1.05 -4.73 4.08
CA ARG A 221 -1.19 -5.85 3.16
C ARG A 221 -0.39 -5.56 1.87
N PRO A 222 0.45 -6.50 1.39
CA PRO A 222 1.30 -6.23 0.23
C PRO A 222 0.55 -6.18 -1.09
N ASP A 223 1.05 -5.33 -1.99
CA ASP A 223 0.68 -5.32 -3.40
C ASP A 223 1.50 -6.36 -4.17
N ILE A 224 0.87 -6.99 -5.17
CA ILE A 224 1.47 -8.04 -6.00
C ILE A 224 1.54 -7.59 -7.46
N ILE A 225 2.74 -7.62 -8.03
CA ILE A 225 2.95 -7.49 -9.48
C ILE A 225 3.32 -8.87 -10.00
N TRP A 226 2.43 -9.45 -10.82
CA TRP A 226 2.65 -10.72 -11.51
C TRP A 226 3.46 -10.48 -12.78
N MET A 227 4.39 -11.38 -13.09
CA MET A 227 5.29 -11.28 -14.24
C MET A 227 5.32 -12.61 -15.00
N ARG A 228 5.42 -12.54 -16.33
CA ARG A 228 5.76 -13.67 -17.20
C ARG A 228 7.09 -13.38 -17.88
N GLY A 229 8.10 -14.19 -17.61
CA GLY A 229 9.48 -13.88 -17.98
C GLY A 229 9.96 -12.63 -17.23
N ASN A 230 10.11 -11.53 -17.94
CA ASN A 230 10.48 -10.22 -17.39
C ASN A 230 9.37 -9.17 -17.52
N ASP A 231 8.24 -9.52 -18.15
CA ASP A 231 7.17 -8.58 -18.46
C ASP A 231 6.07 -8.66 -17.40
N ASP A 232 5.59 -7.49 -16.96
CA ASP A 232 4.47 -7.39 -16.04
C ASP A 232 3.17 -7.82 -16.72
N LEU A 233 2.39 -8.63 -16.02
CA LEU A 233 1.06 -9.06 -16.46
C LEU A 233 0.04 -8.01 -16.02
N VAL A 234 -0.48 -7.27 -16.99
CA VAL A 234 -1.49 -6.24 -16.76
C VAL A 234 -2.89 -6.87 -16.71
N PRO A 235 -3.71 -6.55 -15.70
CA PRO A 235 -5.10 -7.03 -15.65
C PRO A 235 -5.90 -6.65 -16.91
N SER A 236 -6.73 -7.59 -17.37
CA SER A 236 -7.64 -7.45 -18.52
C SER A 236 -8.82 -8.43 -18.39
N ASP A 237 -9.75 -8.43 -19.34
CA ASP A 237 -10.86 -9.41 -19.35
C ASP A 237 -10.36 -10.86 -19.34
N ARG A 238 -9.19 -11.11 -19.95
CA ARG A 238 -8.53 -12.42 -20.00
C ARG A 238 -7.64 -12.70 -18.80
N ILE A 239 -6.99 -11.67 -18.24
CA ILE A 239 -6.03 -11.79 -17.14
C ILE A 239 -6.64 -11.15 -15.89
N GLN A 240 -7.15 -11.97 -14.98
CA GLN A 240 -7.86 -11.52 -13.79
C GLN A 240 -6.95 -11.68 -12.57
N VAL A 241 -6.68 -10.57 -11.87
CA VAL A 241 -5.89 -10.57 -10.63
C VAL A 241 -6.84 -10.36 -9.46
N HIS A 242 -6.77 -11.25 -8.47
CA HIS A 242 -7.53 -11.13 -7.24
C HIS A 242 -6.57 -11.01 -6.05
N ALA A 243 -6.67 -9.89 -5.35
CA ALA A 243 -6.10 -9.73 -4.03
C ALA A 243 -7.14 -10.17 -2.98
N PRO A 244 -6.71 -10.65 -1.82
CA PRO A 244 -7.64 -11.00 -0.76
C PRO A 244 -8.37 -9.74 -0.28
N ILE A 245 -9.64 -9.88 0.09
CA ILE A 245 -10.52 -8.77 0.53
C ILE A 245 -10.92 -8.93 2.00
N GLU A 246 -10.94 -10.17 2.49
CA GLU A 246 -11.32 -10.49 3.86
C GLU A 246 -10.10 -10.53 4.80
N ASP A 247 -10.36 -10.21 6.07
CA ASP A 247 -9.37 -10.35 7.15
C ASP A 247 -9.09 -11.83 7.38
N GLY A 248 -7.80 -12.20 7.35
CA GLY A 248 -7.34 -13.59 7.54
C GLY A 248 -7.16 -14.42 6.28
N ASP A 249 -7.61 -13.94 5.10
CA ASP A 249 -7.21 -14.53 3.81
C ASP A 249 -5.93 -13.86 3.32
N ASP A 250 -4.84 -14.60 3.18
CA ASP A 250 -3.57 -14.05 2.67
C ASP A 250 -3.27 -14.48 1.23
N THR A 251 -4.28 -14.99 0.51
CA THR A 251 -4.12 -15.58 -0.83
C THR A 251 -4.29 -14.56 -1.95
N TYR A 252 -3.29 -14.48 -2.82
CA TYR A 252 -3.33 -13.69 -4.05
C TYR A 252 -3.35 -14.62 -5.24
N THR A 253 -4.18 -14.30 -6.23
CA THR A 253 -4.30 -15.12 -7.43
C THR A 253 -4.20 -14.30 -8.70
N ILE A 254 -3.67 -14.93 -9.74
CA ILE A 254 -3.82 -14.49 -11.13
C ILE A 254 -4.42 -15.64 -11.94
N THR A 255 -5.51 -15.35 -12.63
CA THR A 255 -6.22 -16.28 -13.50
C THR A 255 -6.08 -15.82 -14.94
N ILE A 256 -5.61 -16.71 -15.81
CA ILE A 256 -5.53 -16.50 -17.25
C ILE A 256 -6.60 -17.37 -17.90
N LEU A 257 -7.59 -16.72 -18.52
CA LEU A 257 -8.67 -17.38 -19.24
C LEU A 257 -8.22 -17.78 -20.65
N ASN A 258 -8.85 -18.84 -21.17
CA ASN A 258 -8.64 -19.33 -22.54
C ASN A 258 -7.15 -19.44 -22.89
N VAL A 259 -6.42 -20.23 -22.11
CA VAL A 259 -4.97 -20.39 -22.20
C VAL A 259 -4.54 -20.81 -23.60
N GLN A 260 -3.54 -20.13 -24.14
CA GLN A 260 -2.95 -20.43 -25.44
C GLN A 260 -1.49 -20.89 -25.32
N PRO A 261 -0.90 -21.54 -26.34
CA PRO A 261 0.49 -21.98 -26.30
C PRO A 261 1.51 -20.88 -25.98
N GLU A 262 1.26 -19.63 -26.39
CA GLU A 262 2.06 -18.46 -26.07
C GLU A 262 2.01 -18.03 -24.60
N ASP A 263 1.10 -18.59 -23.81
CA ASP A 263 1.05 -18.37 -22.37
C ASP A 263 2.04 -19.24 -21.58
N GLN A 264 2.78 -20.12 -22.26
CA GLN A 264 3.88 -20.86 -21.65
C GLN A 264 5.01 -19.93 -21.21
N GLY A 265 5.69 -20.33 -20.14
CA GLY A 265 6.86 -19.60 -19.65
C GLY A 265 7.04 -19.69 -18.15
N ASP A 266 8.01 -18.93 -17.65
CA ASP A 266 8.24 -18.81 -16.21
C ASP A 266 7.43 -17.64 -15.66
N TYR A 267 6.56 -17.91 -14.69
CA TYR A 267 5.78 -16.91 -13.99
C TYR A 267 6.41 -16.62 -12.63
N SER A 268 6.40 -15.36 -12.22
CA SER A 268 6.86 -14.94 -10.90
C SER A 268 6.08 -13.73 -10.41
N ALA A 269 6.24 -13.36 -9.16
CA ALA A 269 5.61 -12.18 -8.61
C ALA A 269 6.59 -11.38 -7.74
N LYS A 270 6.39 -10.06 -7.74
CA LYS A 270 7.02 -9.11 -6.83
C LYS A 270 5.98 -8.70 -5.79
N VAL A 271 6.32 -8.88 -4.52
CA VAL A 271 5.45 -8.64 -3.37
C VAL A 271 6.00 -7.46 -2.59
N THR A 272 5.22 -6.38 -2.42
CA THR A 272 5.72 -5.11 -1.86
C THR A 272 4.75 -4.46 -0.88
N ASN A 273 5.28 -3.91 0.21
CA ASN A 273 4.60 -2.88 1.00
C ASN A 273 5.64 -1.84 1.48
N VAL A 274 5.22 -0.91 2.35
CA VAL A 274 6.12 0.13 2.90
C VAL A 274 7.26 -0.42 3.78
N GLY A 275 7.13 -1.63 4.31
CA GLY A 275 8.16 -2.34 5.07
C GLY A 275 9.20 -3.03 4.18
N GLY A 276 8.92 -3.21 2.89
CA GLY A 276 9.89 -3.66 1.91
C GLY A 276 9.30 -4.51 0.77
N THR A 277 10.21 -5.13 0.03
CA THR A 277 9.90 -5.95 -1.15
C THR A 277 10.55 -7.33 -1.05
N LEU A 278 9.89 -8.33 -1.62
CA LEU A 278 10.47 -9.63 -1.95
C LEU A 278 10.02 -10.10 -3.34
N LYS A 279 10.69 -11.13 -3.87
CA LYS A 279 10.30 -11.82 -5.10
C LYS A 279 10.01 -13.28 -4.79
N THR A 280 9.04 -13.86 -5.49
CA THR A 280 8.74 -15.30 -5.42
C THR A 280 9.81 -16.11 -6.15
N LYS A 281 9.77 -17.44 -5.97
CA LYS A 281 10.34 -18.35 -6.97
C LYS A 281 9.61 -18.25 -8.31
N LYS A 282 10.15 -18.90 -9.33
CA LYS A 282 9.50 -19.04 -10.64
C LYS A 282 8.61 -20.29 -10.68
N CYS A 283 7.42 -20.16 -11.24
CA CYS A 283 6.54 -21.25 -11.63
C CYS A 283 6.67 -21.49 -13.14
N LYS A 284 7.14 -22.66 -13.56
CA LYS A 284 7.21 -23.01 -14.98
C LYS A 284 5.86 -23.51 -15.46
N VAL A 285 5.18 -22.71 -16.28
CA VAL A 285 3.90 -23.07 -16.88
C VAL A 285 4.13 -23.74 -18.23
N THR A 286 3.56 -24.93 -18.41
CA THR A 286 3.48 -25.64 -19.68
C THR A 286 2.02 -25.72 -20.13
N VAL A 287 1.77 -25.67 -21.44
CA VAL A 287 0.42 -25.77 -21.99
C VAL A 287 0.32 -27.06 -22.79
N THR A 288 -0.77 -27.78 -22.58
CA THR A 288 -1.02 -29.11 -23.16
C THR A 288 -2.47 -29.22 -23.60
N LYS A 289 -2.78 -30.06 -24.57
CA LYS A 289 -4.15 -30.50 -24.87
C LYS A 289 -4.08 -31.84 -25.58
N SER A 290 -4.74 -32.86 -25.05
CA SER A 290 -4.85 -34.16 -25.72
C SER A 290 -5.57 -33.99 -27.08
N PRO A 291 -5.30 -34.84 -28.07
CA PRO A 291 -5.92 -34.71 -29.38
C PRO A 291 -7.43 -34.84 -29.28
N GLU A 292 -8.15 -34.01 -30.04
CA GLU A 292 -9.61 -33.96 -30.03
C GLU A 292 -10.13 -33.74 -31.46
N PHE A 293 -11.23 -34.42 -31.80
CA PHE A 293 -11.97 -34.13 -33.02
C PHE A 293 -12.96 -32.98 -32.76
N VAL A 294 -12.71 -31.84 -33.40
CA VAL A 294 -13.68 -30.75 -33.49
C VAL A 294 -14.80 -31.17 -34.46
N ASN A 295 -14.43 -31.67 -35.63
CA ASN A 295 -15.33 -32.30 -36.59
C ASN A 295 -14.79 -33.69 -36.96
N LYS A 296 -15.66 -34.68 -36.92
CA LYS A 296 -15.35 -36.06 -37.27
C LYS A 296 -15.54 -36.30 -38.77
N PRO A 297 -14.77 -37.21 -39.39
CA PRO A 297 -15.08 -37.67 -40.73
C PRO A 297 -16.43 -38.37 -40.78
N THR A 298 -17.03 -38.43 -41.95
CA THR A 298 -18.30 -39.11 -42.21
C THR A 298 -18.11 -40.24 -43.20
N THR A 299 -18.98 -41.26 -43.12
CA THR A 299 -19.05 -42.33 -44.13
C THR A 299 -19.31 -41.72 -45.51
N GLN A 300 -18.64 -42.28 -46.52
CA GLN A 300 -18.75 -41.87 -47.92
C GLN A 300 -19.31 -43.02 -48.75
N GLU A 301 -20.16 -42.69 -49.72
CA GLU A 301 -20.66 -43.63 -50.73
C GLU A 301 -20.31 -43.07 -52.11
N VAL A 302 -19.46 -43.79 -52.86
CA VAL A 302 -18.80 -43.27 -54.06
C VAL A 302 -18.78 -44.36 -55.14
N LYS A 303 -18.98 -43.99 -56.42
CA LYS A 303 -18.91 -44.99 -57.49
C LYS A 303 -17.46 -45.33 -57.81
N GLN A 304 -17.24 -46.53 -58.35
CA GLN A 304 -15.91 -46.92 -58.82
C GLN A 304 -15.34 -45.90 -59.82
N SER A 305 -14.04 -45.60 -59.70
CA SER A 305 -13.28 -44.58 -60.44
C SER A 305 -13.59 -43.11 -60.11
N GLU A 306 -14.59 -42.82 -59.26
CA GLU A 306 -14.80 -41.46 -58.73
C GLU A 306 -13.86 -41.16 -57.55
N THR A 307 -13.92 -39.92 -57.03
CA THR A 307 -13.10 -39.44 -55.93
C THR A 307 -13.84 -39.53 -54.59
N ALA A 308 -13.24 -40.20 -53.59
CA ALA A 308 -13.70 -40.13 -52.22
C ALA A 308 -12.91 -39.08 -51.43
N VAL A 309 -13.59 -38.33 -50.57
CA VAL A 309 -12.99 -37.31 -49.72
C VAL A 309 -13.48 -37.50 -48.28
N PHE A 310 -12.54 -37.62 -47.34
CA PHE A 310 -12.81 -37.60 -45.91
C PHE A 310 -12.17 -36.36 -45.30
N GLU A 311 -12.95 -35.61 -44.55
CA GLU A 311 -12.50 -34.38 -43.91
C GLU A 311 -12.71 -34.50 -42.40
N ALA A 312 -11.73 -34.05 -41.62
CA ALA A 312 -11.81 -33.96 -40.18
C ALA A 312 -11.23 -32.62 -39.75
N LYS A 313 -11.77 -32.05 -38.67
CA LYS A 313 -11.18 -30.89 -38.01
C LYS A 313 -10.70 -31.31 -36.64
N VAL A 314 -9.43 -31.01 -36.33
CA VAL A 314 -8.76 -31.53 -35.15
C VAL A 314 -8.21 -30.38 -34.31
N ASP A 315 -8.16 -30.57 -33.00
CA ASP A 315 -7.48 -29.69 -32.06
C ASP A 315 -6.59 -30.53 -31.12
N GLY A 316 -5.65 -29.87 -30.46
CA GLY A 316 -4.68 -30.49 -29.58
C GLY A 316 -3.39 -29.69 -29.54
N TYR A 317 -2.62 -29.86 -28.46
CA TYR A 317 -1.33 -29.23 -28.32
C TYR A 317 -0.35 -30.14 -27.54
N PRO A 318 0.84 -30.44 -28.10
CA PRO A 318 1.32 -30.09 -29.44
C PRO A 318 0.38 -30.59 -30.55
N ILE A 319 0.47 -29.97 -31.74
CA ILE A 319 -0.43 -30.25 -32.87
C ILE A 319 -0.44 -31.77 -33.14
N PRO A 320 -1.60 -32.43 -33.11
CA PRO A 320 -1.67 -33.87 -33.29
C PRO A 320 -1.19 -34.30 -34.67
N LYS A 321 -0.48 -35.42 -34.72
CA LYS A 321 -0.22 -36.15 -35.95
C LYS A 321 -1.51 -36.84 -36.40
N VAL A 322 -1.92 -36.61 -37.65
CA VAL A 322 -3.08 -37.25 -38.26
C VAL A 322 -2.63 -38.43 -39.14
N ILE A 323 -3.20 -39.61 -38.90
CA ILE A 323 -2.90 -40.84 -39.61
C ILE A 323 -4.21 -41.43 -40.12
N TRP A 324 -4.33 -41.61 -41.43
CA TRP A 324 -5.45 -42.31 -42.03
C TRP A 324 -5.11 -43.77 -42.24
N LEU A 325 -6.01 -44.67 -41.83
CA LEU A 325 -5.89 -46.10 -42.04
C LEU A 325 -7.07 -46.60 -42.87
N LEU A 326 -6.80 -47.52 -43.79
CA LEU A 326 -7.80 -48.27 -44.51
C LEU A 326 -7.72 -49.74 -44.09
N ASN A 327 -8.82 -50.30 -43.61
CA ASN A 327 -8.90 -51.67 -43.13
C ASN A 327 -7.78 -52.01 -42.12
N GLY A 328 -7.47 -51.05 -41.24
CA GLY A 328 -6.42 -51.15 -40.22
C GLY A 328 -4.98 -50.91 -40.69
N LYS A 329 -4.74 -50.63 -41.97
CA LYS A 329 -3.40 -50.35 -42.51
C LYS A 329 -3.23 -48.86 -42.84
N PRO A 330 -2.11 -48.21 -42.47
CA PRO A 330 -1.88 -46.81 -42.81
C PRO A 330 -1.91 -46.60 -44.33
N LEU A 331 -2.70 -45.62 -44.77
CA LEU A 331 -2.73 -45.18 -46.16
C LEU A 331 -1.48 -44.34 -46.48
N THR A 332 -0.86 -44.63 -47.61
CA THR A 332 0.30 -43.89 -48.12
C THR A 332 0.04 -43.36 -49.53
N PRO A 333 0.85 -42.42 -50.04
CA PRO A 333 0.77 -41.99 -51.43
C PRO A 333 0.90 -43.13 -52.45
N LYS A 334 1.50 -44.27 -52.09
CA LYS A 334 1.60 -45.44 -52.96
C LYS A 334 0.28 -46.17 -53.17
N ASP A 335 -0.66 -45.99 -52.25
CA ASP A 335 -1.99 -46.59 -52.29
C ASP A 335 -2.99 -45.69 -53.05
N GLY A 336 -2.51 -44.70 -53.80
CA GLY A 336 -3.36 -43.75 -54.54
C GLY A 336 -4.11 -42.76 -53.65
N ALA A 337 -3.80 -42.71 -52.36
CA ALA A 337 -4.38 -41.80 -51.38
C ALA A 337 -3.53 -40.53 -51.19
N GLN A 338 -4.17 -39.39 -51.04
CA GLN A 338 -3.53 -38.11 -50.72
C GLN A 338 -4.00 -37.66 -49.34
N VAL A 339 -3.06 -37.48 -48.42
CA VAL A 339 -3.32 -37.00 -47.06
C VAL A 339 -2.77 -35.60 -46.91
N GLU A 340 -3.63 -34.68 -46.50
CA GLU A 340 -3.31 -33.28 -46.25
C GLU A 340 -3.67 -32.92 -44.80
N MET A 341 -2.83 -32.12 -44.15
CA MET A 341 -3.08 -31.59 -42.81
C MET A 341 -2.63 -30.13 -42.75
N ASN A 342 -3.58 -29.23 -42.54
CA ASN A 342 -3.33 -27.83 -42.28
C ASN A 342 -3.16 -27.63 -40.77
N ALA A 343 -1.91 -27.70 -40.31
CA ALA A 343 -1.57 -27.61 -38.89
C ALA A 343 -2.11 -26.36 -38.17
N PRO A 344 -2.03 -25.13 -38.75
CA PRO A 344 -2.64 -23.94 -38.16
C PRO A 344 -4.17 -23.99 -37.96
N THR A 345 -4.92 -24.53 -38.93
CA THR A 345 -6.39 -24.52 -38.88
C THR A 345 -6.99 -25.79 -38.28
N GLY A 346 -6.18 -26.86 -38.20
CA GLY A 346 -6.61 -28.19 -37.78
C GLY A 346 -7.36 -28.97 -38.85
N ASP A 347 -7.37 -28.50 -40.11
CA ASP A 347 -8.12 -29.18 -41.17
C ASP A 347 -7.30 -30.35 -41.73
N ALA A 348 -7.84 -31.56 -41.60
CA ALA A 348 -7.25 -32.79 -42.11
C ALA A 348 -8.12 -33.38 -43.21
N LYS A 349 -7.49 -33.80 -44.30
CA LYS A 349 -8.19 -34.31 -45.49
C LYS A 349 -7.51 -35.56 -46.04
N LEU A 350 -8.30 -36.58 -46.31
CA LEU A 350 -7.92 -37.75 -47.10
C LEU A 350 -8.69 -37.72 -48.41
N THR A 351 -7.98 -37.76 -49.53
CA THR A 351 -8.56 -37.85 -50.87
C THR A 351 -8.11 -39.13 -51.56
N ILE A 352 -9.06 -39.90 -52.12
CA ILE A 352 -8.80 -41.09 -52.94
C ILE A 352 -9.38 -40.79 -54.34
N PRO A 353 -8.59 -40.29 -55.30
CA PRO A 353 -9.11 -39.75 -56.56
C PRO A 353 -9.78 -40.76 -57.50
N LYS A 354 -9.33 -42.02 -57.47
CA LYS A 354 -9.84 -43.11 -58.32
C LYS A 354 -10.13 -44.32 -57.45
N VAL A 355 -11.32 -44.32 -56.85
CA VAL A 355 -11.75 -45.38 -55.93
C VAL A 355 -11.84 -46.72 -56.68
N ASP A 356 -11.30 -47.76 -56.06
CA ASP A 356 -11.34 -49.14 -56.55
C ASP A 356 -12.07 -50.02 -55.53
N LEU A 357 -12.98 -50.87 -56.01
CA LEU A 357 -13.84 -51.68 -55.16
C LEU A 357 -13.06 -52.67 -54.30
N GLN A 358 -11.99 -53.29 -54.83
CA GLN A 358 -11.24 -54.31 -54.09
C GLN A 358 -10.18 -53.71 -53.19
N GLN A 359 -9.59 -52.58 -53.60
CA GLN A 359 -8.50 -51.95 -52.86
C GLN A 359 -8.96 -50.97 -51.80
N HIS A 360 -10.06 -50.24 -52.04
CA HIS A 360 -10.43 -49.07 -51.24
C HIS A 360 -11.71 -49.24 -50.41
N ALA A 361 -12.56 -50.23 -50.71
CA ALA A 361 -13.77 -50.44 -49.91
C ALA A 361 -13.44 -50.93 -48.49
N GLY A 362 -14.19 -50.44 -47.51
CA GLY A 362 -14.10 -50.89 -46.12
C GLY A 362 -13.98 -49.77 -45.10
N SER A 363 -13.36 -50.07 -43.96
CA SER A 363 -13.26 -49.14 -42.84
C SER A 363 -12.12 -48.14 -43.05
N VAL A 364 -12.45 -46.85 -42.91
CA VAL A 364 -11.50 -45.75 -42.96
C VAL A 364 -11.41 -45.16 -41.56
N THR A 365 -10.24 -45.28 -40.93
CA THR A 365 -9.98 -44.76 -39.58
C THR A 365 -9.11 -43.52 -39.64
N CYS A 366 -9.57 -42.41 -39.07
CA CYS A 366 -8.73 -41.24 -38.79
C CYS A 366 -8.19 -41.35 -37.37
N ARG A 367 -6.87 -41.37 -37.21
CA ARG A 367 -6.18 -41.46 -35.93
C ARG A 367 -5.40 -40.19 -35.65
N LEU A 368 -5.61 -39.62 -34.46
CA LEU A 368 -4.90 -38.47 -33.93
C LEU A 368 -3.95 -38.92 -32.84
N GLU A 369 -2.73 -38.40 -32.83
CA GLU A 369 -1.72 -38.75 -31.83
C GLU A 369 -0.88 -37.53 -31.45
N ASN A 370 -0.73 -37.27 -30.15
CA ASN A 370 0.33 -36.41 -29.62
C ASN A 370 0.90 -37.00 -28.32
N VAL A 371 1.86 -36.31 -27.70
CA VAL A 371 2.52 -36.78 -26.47
C VAL A 371 1.59 -36.87 -25.25
N HIS A 372 0.37 -36.33 -25.34
CA HIS A 372 -0.63 -36.28 -24.28
C HIS A 372 -1.85 -37.17 -24.56
N GLY A 373 -1.83 -37.97 -25.63
CA GLY A 373 -2.88 -38.96 -25.88
C GLY A 373 -3.06 -39.31 -27.35
N ASN A 374 -4.04 -40.17 -27.60
CA ASN A 374 -4.51 -40.53 -28.93
C ASN A 374 -6.05 -40.52 -28.97
N GLN A 375 -6.60 -40.36 -30.17
CA GLN A 375 -8.01 -40.52 -30.47
C GLN A 375 -8.16 -41.18 -31.85
N GLU A 376 -9.20 -41.96 -32.05
CA GLU A 376 -9.52 -42.59 -33.33
C GLU A 376 -11.00 -42.44 -33.65
N GLU A 377 -11.32 -42.22 -34.92
CA GLU A 377 -12.68 -42.24 -35.43
C GLU A 377 -12.72 -43.11 -36.68
N THR A 378 -13.66 -44.06 -36.75
CA THR A 378 -13.76 -45.00 -37.87
C THR A 378 -15.08 -44.80 -38.61
N VAL A 379 -14.98 -44.58 -39.91
CA VAL A 379 -16.10 -44.47 -40.86
C VAL A 379 -15.94 -45.50 -41.98
N HIS A 380 -16.86 -45.52 -42.94
CA HIS A 380 -16.82 -46.48 -44.05
C HIS A 380 -16.69 -45.78 -45.40
N LEU A 381 -15.98 -46.42 -46.34
CA LEU A 381 -16.02 -46.13 -47.76
C LEU A 381 -16.83 -47.22 -48.47
N ASN A 382 -18.06 -46.89 -48.85
CA ASN A 382 -18.94 -47.76 -49.62
C ASN A 382 -18.71 -47.51 -51.11
N VAL A 383 -18.21 -48.51 -51.84
CA VAL A 383 -17.92 -48.38 -53.28
C VAL A 383 -19.03 -49.00 -54.10
N LEU A 384 -19.70 -48.19 -54.91
CA LEU A 384 -20.75 -48.64 -55.81
C LEU A 384 -20.15 -49.09 -57.15
N ALA A 385 -20.33 -50.35 -57.50
CA ALA A 385 -20.01 -50.88 -58.83
C ALA A 385 -21.28 -51.07 -59.66
N ALA A 386 -21.18 -50.85 -60.98
CA ALA A 386 -22.25 -51.22 -61.90
C ALA A 386 -22.48 -52.74 -61.85
N PRO A 387 -23.73 -53.21 -61.91
CA PRO A 387 -24.01 -54.64 -61.93
C PRO A 387 -23.34 -55.28 -63.16
N LEU A 388 -22.57 -56.34 -62.93
CA LEU A 388 -22.03 -57.19 -64.00
C LEU A 388 -23.17 -58.03 -64.60
N ILE A 389 -23.46 -57.84 -65.88
CA ILE A 389 -24.34 -58.75 -66.63
C ILE A 389 -23.51 -60.01 -66.92
N THR A 390 -23.74 -61.06 -66.13
CA THR A 390 -22.98 -62.33 -66.22
C THR A 390 -23.55 -63.31 -67.24
N THR A 391 -24.73 -63.03 -67.81
CA THR A 391 -25.34 -63.83 -68.89
C THR A 391 -26.09 -62.93 -69.86
N GLN A 392 -25.67 -62.92 -71.13
CA GLN A 392 -26.51 -62.47 -72.24
C GLN A 392 -27.44 -63.62 -72.64
N LEU A 393 -28.72 -63.34 -72.88
CA LEU A 393 -29.67 -64.31 -73.43
C LEU A 393 -29.09 -64.89 -74.73
N PRO A 394 -29.14 -66.21 -74.95
CA PRO A 394 -28.67 -66.81 -76.18
C PRO A 394 -29.40 -66.19 -77.36
N LYS A 395 -28.66 -65.81 -78.41
CA LYS A 395 -29.24 -65.35 -79.67
C LYS A 395 -30.17 -66.45 -80.17
N GLN A 396 -31.44 -66.10 -80.39
CA GLN A 396 -32.33 -66.96 -81.18
C GLN A 396 -31.73 -67.08 -82.58
N GLU A 397 -31.38 -68.30 -82.98
CA GLU A 397 -31.10 -68.60 -84.37
C GLU A 397 -32.42 -68.46 -85.14
N GLU A 398 -32.50 -67.47 -86.02
CA GLU A 398 -33.53 -67.42 -87.06
C GLU A 398 -33.11 -68.40 -88.16
N THR A 399 -33.95 -69.42 -88.36
CA THR A 399 -33.87 -70.47 -89.39
C THR A 399 -34.07 -69.96 -90.80
#